data_AF-A0A7J2VUI9-F1
#
_entry.id   AF-A0A7J2VUI9-F1
#
_cell.length_a   1.000
_cell.length_b   1.000
_cell.length_c   1.000
_cell.angle_alpha   90.00
_cell.angle_beta   90.00
_cell.angle_gamma   90.00
#
_symmetry.space_group_name_H-M   'P 1'
#
loop_
_entity.id
_entity.type
_entity.pdbx_description
1 polymer ?
#
loop_
_entity_poly.entity_id
_entity_poly.type
_entity_poly.pdbx_seq_one_letter_code
_entity_poly.pdbx_strand_id
1 'polypeptide(L)'
;MEIISEQPITFAEAKEIMEKKSKKSQNLSYEQNNALEHLSKFTKLDVKDVQKLKEELSKIQKLKEEHIVQICNFLPTNKDELRTILYKDYTLFEDSDLNAILEAVKKFF
;
A
#
# COMPACT_ATOMS: atom_id res chain seq x y z
N MET A 1 -5.37 27.67 4.27
CA MET A 1 -5.41 26.38 5.00
C MET A 1 -3.98 25.86 4.98
N GLU A 2 -3.36 25.68 6.15
CA GLU A 2 -2.00 25.12 6.24
C GLU A 2 -2.10 23.63 6.54
N ILE A 3 -1.28 22.82 5.86
CA ILE A 3 -1.22 21.37 6.08
C ILE A 3 -0.31 21.13 7.29
N ILE A 4 -0.87 20.53 8.34
CA ILE A 4 -0.14 20.22 9.60
C ILE A 4 0.58 18.87 9.47
N SER A 5 -0.02 17.90 8.77
CA SER A 5 0.53 16.57 8.54
C SER A 5 -0.19 15.91 7.36
N GLU A 6 0.54 15.08 6.61
CA GLU A 6 0.02 14.23 5.54
C GLU A 6 0.74 12.88 5.59
N GLN A 7 -0.01 11.80 5.43
CA GLN A 7 0.53 10.44 5.41
C GLN A 7 -0.17 9.60 4.34
N PRO A 8 0.57 8.87 3.50
CA PRO A 8 -0.03 7.97 2.53
C PRO A 8 -0.62 6.75 3.24
N ILE A 9 -1.75 6.26 2.72
CA ILE A 9 -2.42 5.04 3.22
C ILE A 9 -2.58 4.01 2.11
N THR A 10 -2.65 2.75 2.50
CA THR A 10 -2.85 1.61 1.60
C THR A 10 -4.31 1.48 1.15
N PHE A 11 -4.55 0.69 0.11
CA PHE A 11 -5.89 0.34 -0.34
C PHE A 11 -6.69 -0.35 0.77
N ALA A 12 -6.06 -1.20 1.58
CA ALA A 12 -6.73 -1.87 2.69
C ALA A 12 -7.20 -0.87 3.76
N GLU A 13 -6.34 0.05 4.18
CA GLU A 13 -6.67 1.11 5.14
C GLU A 13 -7.75 2.04 4.58
N ALA A 14 -7.61 2.47 3.32
CA ALA A 14 -8.61 3.30 2.64
C ALA A 14 -9.97 2.60 2.52
N LYS A 15 -9.97 1.30 2.18
CA LYS A 15 -11.19 0.48 2.09
C LYS A 15 -11.90 0.43 3.43
N GLU A 16 -11.18 0.17 4.51
CA GLU A 16 -11.76 0.11 5.86
C GLU A 16 -12.40 1.44 6.28
N ILE A 17 -11.74 2.57 5.98
CA ILE A 17 -12.27 3.91 6.23
C ILE A 17 -13.57 4.14 5.44
N MET A 18 -13.58 3.78 4.15
CA MET A 18 -14.73 3.96 3.27
C MET A 18 -15.91 3.05 3.64
N GLU A 19 -15.64 1.80 4.04
CA GLU A 19 -16.67 0.89 4.56
C GLU A 19 -17.29 1.39 5.86
N LYS A 20 -16.46 1.89 6.79
CA LYS A 20 -16.94 2.52 8.03
C LYS A 20 -17.82 3.73 7.73
N LYS A 21 -17.46 4.54 6.72
CA LYS A 21 -18.27 5.68 6.28
C LYS A 21 -19.59 5.25 5.66
N SER A 22 -19.57 4.25 4.78
CA SER A 22 -20.76 3.66 4.14
C SER A 22 -21.77 3.16 5.17
N LYS A 23 -21.30 2.54 6.26
CA LYS A 23 -22.17 2.06 7.36
C LYS A 23 -22.81 3.19 8.18
N LYS A 24 -22.13 4.33 8.30
CA LYS A 24 -22.59 5.48 9.12
C LYS A 24 -23.46 6.46 8.35
N SER A 25 -23.21 6.64 7.06
CA SER A 25 -23.90 7.59 6.20
C SER A 25 -24.80 6.83 5.24
N GLN A 26 -26.11 7.13 5.24
CA GLN A 26 -27.07 6.44 4.36
C GLN A 26 -26.76 6.60 2.87
N ASN A 27 -26.00 7.63 2.44
CA ASN A 27 -25.60 7.83 1.05
C ASN A 27 -24.17 8.36 0.93
N LEU A 28 -23.27 7.57 0.33
CA LEU A 28 -21.99 8.05 -0.19
C LEU A 28 -22.23 8.88 -1.47
N SER A 29 -21.35 9.84 -1.77
CA SER A 29 -21.37 10.52 -3.08
C SER A 29 -21.03 9.55 -4.21
N TYR A 30 -21.30 9.94 -5.46
CA TYR A 30 -20.96 9.13 -6.63
C TYR A 30 -19.47 8.75 -6.68
N GLU A 31 -18.59 9.72 -6.43
CA GLU A 31 -17.13 9.52 -6.41
C GLU A 31 -16.70 8.60 -5.28
N GLN A 32 -17.35 8.70 -4.12
CA GLN A 32 -17.09 7.86 -2.96
C GLN A 32 -17.53 6.41 -3.19
N ASN A 33 -18.66 6.20 -3.88
CA ASN A 33 -19.10 4.87 -4.30
C ASN A 33 -18.10 4.26 -5.28
N ASN A 34 -17.67 5.02 -6.30
CA ASN A 34 -16.66 4.56 -7.26
C ASN A 34 -15.33 4.22 -6.58
N ALA A 35 -14.89 5.04 -5.62
CA ALA A 35 -13.68 4.78 -4.84
C ALA A 35 -13.82 3.49 -4.02
N LEU A 36 -14.93 3.30 -3.31
CA LEU A 36 -15.18 2.08 -2.52
C LEU A 36 -15.26 0.84 -3.42
N GLU A 37 -15.87 0.95 -4.60
CA GLU A 37 -15.93 -0.14 -5.59
C GLU A 37 -14.53 -0.52 -6.07
N HIS A 38 -13.70 0.47 -6.45
CA HIS A 38 -12.31 0.25 -6.84
C HIS A 38 -11.53 -0.44 -5.71
N LEU A 39 -11.59 0.12 -4.50
CA LEU A 39 -10.92 -0.43 -3.33
C LEU A 39 -11.38 -1.86 -3.04
N SER A 40 -12.68 -2.14 -3.19
CA SER A 40 -13.23 -3.49 -2.99
C SER A 40 -12.70 -4.51 -4.00
N LYS A 41 -12.44 -4.09 -5.24
CA LYS A 41 -11.93 -4.94 -6.32
C LYS A 41 -10.41 -5.17 -6.26
N PHE A 42 -9.64 -4.15 -5.89
CA PHE A 42 -8.18 -4.17 -6.02
C PHE A 42 -7.42 -4.37 -4.70
N THR A 43 -8.10 -4.30 -3.55
CA THR A 43 -7.46 -4.61 -2.26
C THR A 43 -7.18 -6.10 -2.15
N LYS A 44 -5.90 -6.47 -2.11
CA LYS A 44 -5.44 -7.87 -2.04
C LYS A 44 -5.27 -8.40 -0.61
N LEU A 45 -4.91 -7.54 0.33
CA LEU A 45 -4.67 -7.89 1.74
C LEU A 45 -5.69 -7.21 2.64
N ASP A 46 -5.99 -7.83 3.78
CA ASP A 46 -6.74 -7.16 4.85
C ASP A 46 -5.85 -6.17 5.64
N VAL A 47 -6.47 -5.33 6.46
CA VAL A 47 -5.74 -4.30 7.24
C VAL A 47 -4.70 -4.92 8.17
N LYS A 48 -4.98 -6.11 8.72
CA LYS A 48 -4.09 -6.77 9.68
C LYS A 48 -2.83 -7.28 9.00
N ASP A 49 -2.96 -7.89 7.83
CA ASP A 49 -1.83 -8.39 7.06
C ASP A 49 -1.03 -7.26 6.41
N VAL A 50 -1.71 -6.20 5.94
CA VAL A 50 -1.02 -4.97 5.51
C VAL A 50 -0.20 -4.36 6.63
N GLN A 51 -0.72 -4.27 7.86
CA GLN A 51 0.04 -3.72 8.99
C GLN A 51 1.33 -4.51 9.25
N LYS A 52 1.27 -5.85 9.27
CA LYS A 52 2.46 -6.68 9.41
C LYS A 52 3.45 -6.47 8.26
N LEU A 53 2.98 -6.39 7.02
CA LEU A 53 3.85 -6.17 5.87
C LEU A 53 4.50 -4.77 5.94
N LYS A 54 3.75 -3.72 6.33
CA LYS A 54 4.30 -2.38 6.57
C LYS A 54 5.40 -2.42 7.62
N GLU A 55 5.20 -3.12 8.73
CA GLU A 55 6.21 -3.27 9.79
C GLU A 55 7.48 -3.98 9.30
N GLU A 56 7.35 -5.01 8.47
CA GLU A 56 8.51 -5.69 7.88
C GLU A 56 9.27 -4.78 6.91
N LEU A 57 8.56 -4.12 5.99
CA LEU A 57 9.15 -3.23 5.01
C LEU A 57 9.78 -1.97 5.64
N SER A 58 9.22 -1.48 6.75
CA SER A 58 9.76 -0.31 7.48
C SER A 58 11.15 -0.57 8.07
N LYS A 59 11.59 -1.82 8.18
CA LYS A 59 12.95 -2.17 8.62
C LYS A 59 13.99 -1.86 7.54
N ILE A 60 13.58 -1.72 6.29
CA ILE A 60 14.43 -1.39 5.15
C ILE A 60 14.52 0.13 5.03
N GLN A 61 15.54 0.74 5.65
CA GLN A 61 15.66 2.19 5.80
C GLN A 61 15.65 2.98 4.48
N LYS A 62 16.00 2.35 3.36
CA LYS A 62 15.97 2.98 2.02
C LYS A 62 14.53 3.16 1.49
N LEU A 63 13.53 2.46 2.04
CA LEU A 63 12.14 2.60 1.62
C LEU A 63 11.51 3.84 2.24
N LYS A 64 10.93 4.69 1.38
CA LYS A 64 10.04 5.78 1.78
C LYS A 64 8.65 5.23 2.09
N GLU A 65 7.86 5.95 2.89
CA GLU A 65 6.48 5.54 3.21
C GLU A 65 5.63 5.28 1.97
N GLU A 66 5.80 6.12 0.92
CA GLU A 66 5.12 5.93 -0.37
C GLU A 66 5.48 4.59 -1.02
N HIS A 67 6.75 4.18 -1.00
CA HIS A 67 7.17 2.90 -1.54
C HIS A 67 6.53 1.75 -0.77
N ILE A 68 6.53 1.83 0.56
CA ILE A 68 5.93 0.81 1.43
C ILE A 68 4.44 0.66 1.09
N VAL A 69 3.72 1.77 0.97
CA VAL A 69 2.30 1.77 0.62
C VAL A 69 2.06 1.13 -0.75
N GLN A 70 2.84 1.49 -1.77
CA GLN A 70 2.68 0.91 -3.12
C GLN A 70 3.05 -0.57 -3.17
N ILE A 71 4.09 -1.00 -2.45
CA ILE A 71 4.47 -2.42 -2.32
C ILE A 71 3.32 -3.21 -1.69
N CYS A 72 2.71 -2.70 -0.60
CA CYS A 72 1.54 -3.33 0.03
C CYS A 72 0.33 -3.41 -0.91
N ASN A 73 0.12 -2.40 -1.76
CA ASN A 73 -1.03 -2.37 -2.68
C ASN A 73 -0.85 -3.35 -3.85
N PHE A 74 0.36 -3.44 -4.41
CA PHE A 74 0.61 -4.20 -5.63
C PHE A 74 1.13 -5.62 -5.38
N LEU A 75 1.78 -5.88 -4.23
CA LEU A 75 2.40 -7.16 -3.89
C LEU A 75 3.32 -7.68 -5.01
N PRO A 76 4.45 -6.98 -5.27
CA PRO A 76 5.36 -7.35 -6.34
C PRO A 76 5.97 -8.73 -6.11
N THR A 77 6.00 -9.56 -7.16
CA THR A 77 6.51 -10.94 -7.14
C THR A 77 7.89 -11.08 -7.78
N ASN A 78 8.35 -10.06 -8.50
CA ASN A 78 9.61 -10.07 -9.22
C ASN A 78 10.24 -8.66 -9.26
N LYS A 79 11.51 -8.60 -9.70
CA LYS A 79 12.29 -7.36 -9.75
C LYS A 79 11.76 -6.35 -10.77
N ASP A 80 11.11 -6.79 -11.84
CA ASP A 80 10.55 -5.89 -12.86
C ASP A 80 9.32 -5.13 -12.33
N GLU A 81 8.50 -5.80 -11.52
CA GLU A 81 7.40 -5.16 -10.78
C GLU A 81 7.94 -4.16 -9.74
N LEU A 82 8.98 -4.53 -8.98
CA LEU A 82 9.65 -3.60 -8.07
C LEU A 82 10.26 -2.40 -8.80
N ARG A 83 10.83 -2.62 -9.99
CA ARG A 83 11.35 -1.53 -10.84
C ARG A 83 10.27 -0.55 -11.23
N THR A 84 9.07 -1.05 -11.49
CA THR A 84 7.91 -0.21 -11.80
C THR A 84 7.47 0.59 -10.58
N ILE A 85 7.43 -0.03 -9.40
CA ILE A 85 6.99 0.63 -8.16
C ILE A 85 8.00 1.68 -7.67
N LEU A 86 9.28 1.35 -7.66
CA LEU A 86 10.36 2.23 -7.16
C LEU A 86 10.76 3.29 -8.20
N TYR A 87 10.45 3.05 -9.48
CA TYR A 87 10.68 3.96 -10.60
C TYR A 87 12.10 4.57 -10.59
N LYS A 88 12.21 5.89 -10.33
CA LYS A 88 13.49 6.62 -10.29
C LYS A 88 14.40 6.17 -9.14
N ASP A 89 13.81 5.74 -8.03
CA ASP A 89 14.54 5.35 -6.83
C ASP A 89 15.06 3.91 -6.92
N TYR A 90 14.64 3.11 -7.91
CA TYR A 90 15.07 1.71 -8.08
C TYR A 90 16.60 1.57 -8.10
N THR A 91 17.30 2.50 -8.73
CA THR A 91 18.78 2.47 -8.86
C THR A 91 19.53 2.67 -7.54
N LEU A 92 18.83 3.08 -6.47
CA LEU A 92 19.39 3.27 -5.12
C LEU A 92 19.42 1.97 -4.30
N PHE A 93 18.73 0.93 -4.77
CA PHE A 93 18.60 -0.35 -4.09
C PHE A 93 19.61 -1.36 -4.63
N GLU A 94 20.26 -2.07 -3.72
CA GLU A 94 21.13 -3.20 -4.07
C GLU A 94 20.29 -4.47 -4.24
N ASP A 95 20.86 -5.49 -4.90
CA ASP A 95 20.16 -6.76 -5.10
C ASP A 95 19.72 -7.41 -3.78
N SER A 96 20.49 -7.23 -2.70
CA SER A 96 20.12 -7.67 -1.35
C SER A 96 18.87 -6.97 -0.82
N ASP A 97 18.74 -5.66 -1.04
CA ASP A 97 17.58 -4.88 -0.62
C ASP A 97 16.32 -5.34 -1.38
N LEU A 98 16.43 -5.46 -2.70
CA LEU A 98 15.34 -5.90 -3.57
C LEU A 98 14.87 -7.31 -3.21
N ASN A 99 15.81 -8.23 -2.96
CA ASN A 99 15.47 -9.58 -2.53
C ASN A 99 14.80 -9.59 -1.15
N ALA A 100 15.24 -8.75 -0.21
CA ALA A 100 14.61 -8.62 1.10
C ALA A 100 13.16 -8.13 1.00
N ILE A 101 12.88 -7.20 0.09
CA ILE A 101 11.51 -6.72 -0.20
C ILE A 101 10.65 -7.88 -0.72
N LEU A 102 11.13 -8.62 -1.73
CA LEU A 102 10.39 -9.74 -2.33
C LEU A 102 10.11 -10.85 -1.31
N GLU A 103 11.09 -11.17 -0.45
CA GLU A 103 10.91 -12.18 0.61
C GLU A 103 9.92 -11.73 1.69
N ALA A 104 9.85 -10.43 2.00
CA ALA A 104 8.80 -9.90 2.89
C ALA A 104 7.41 -10.04 2.26
N VAL A 105 7.25 -9.65 0.99
CA VAL A 105 5.97 -9.75 0.26
C VAL A 105 5.49 -11.20 0.13
N LYS A 106 6.42 -12.13 -0.14
CA LYS A 106 6.14 -13.57 -0.30
C LYS A 106 5.51 -14.25 0.92
N LYS A 107 5.59 -13.67 2.11
CA LYS A 107 4.91 -14.20 3.31
C LYS A 107 3.40 -14.01 3.31
N PHE A 108 2.92 -13.08 2.47
CA PHE A 108 1.51 -12.68 2.38
C PHE A 108 0.87 -13.07 1.04
N PHE A 109 1.62 -13.81 0.20
CA PHE A 109 1.23 -14.27 -1.12
C PHE A 109 1.38 -15.78 -1.24
#